data_AF-A0A6J4UN48-F1
#
_entry.id   AF-A0A6J4UN48-F1
#
_cell.length_a   1.000
_cell.length_b   1.000
_cell.length_c   1.000
_cell.angle_alpha   90.00
_cell.angle_beta   90.00
_cell.angle_gamma   90.00
#
_symmetry.space_group_name_H-M   'P 1'
#
loop_
_entity.id
_entity.type
_entity.pdbx_description
1 polymer ?
#
loop_
_entity_poly.entity_id
_entity_poly.type
_entity_poly.pdbx_seq_one_letter_code
_entity_poly.pdbx_strand_id
1 'polypeptide(L)'
;MHRRTVLGSVVPGVLVGSLPFGGAALAAQNTGPTGVAAHPLTGIWLVMANPPAPADPQFPATAAFAADGSVLVVVPPNQAGSGGVQFASPYVGVWEADTDRRGHFTAVLLLSGADGVFLGSVTLDGYPEVGADGQTFVDDRLRETVTIRDAAGAVIEVIPPGPNRRPVTGTRMGVGAPGFPEGTAATPAP
;
A
#
# COMPACT_ATOMS: atom_id res chain seq x y z
N MET A 1 15.58 4.14 51.28
CA MET A 1 16.99 3.88 50.92
C MET A 1 17.11 3.92 49.40
N HIS A 2 17.61 5.03 48.87
CA HIS A 2 17.82 5.24 47.45
C HIS A 2 19.15 4.64 47.01
N ARG A 3 19.14 3.87 45.91
CA ARG A 3 20.35 3.64 45.12
C ARG A 3 20.07 4.03 43.68
N ARG A 4 20.57 5.22 43.34
CA ARG A 4 20.90 5.65 41.98
C ARG A 4 22.30 5.10 41.67
N THR A 5 22.48 4.48 40.51
CA THR A 5 23.79 4.33 39.88
C THR A 5 23.63 4.68 38.41
N VAL A 6 24.33 5.73 38.00
CA VAL A 6 24.51 6.19 36.63
C VAL A 6 26.00 6.12 36.32
N LEU A 7 26.30 6.02 35.02
CA LEU A 7 27.54 6.30 34.28
C LEU A 7 28.40 5.11 33.86
N GLY A 8 28.72 5.12 32.56
CA GLY A 8 29.89 4.44 32.02
C GLY A 8 29.85 4.21 30.51
N SER A 9 29.67 5.26 29.71
CA SER A 9 29.97 5.22 28.26
C SER A 9 31.49 5.19 28.04
N VAL A 10 32.01 4.17 27.33
CA VAL A 10 33.30 4.25 26.61
C VAL A 10 33.22 3.38 25.35
N VAL A 11 33.25 4.05 24.19
CA VAL A 11 33.67 3.53 22.88
C VAL A 11 35.10 4.05 22.70
N PRO A 12 36.12 3.23 22.36
CA PRO A 12 36.41 2.98 20.93
C PRO A 12 37.07 1.63 20.61
N GLY A 13 36.90 1.16 19.37
CA GLY A 13 37.66 0.00 18.87
C GLY A 13 37.24 -0.43 17.46
N VAL A 14 37.83 0.22 16.46
CA VAL A 14 37.73 -0.11 15.04
C VAL A 14 38.28 -1.51 14.76
N LEU A 15 37.48 -2.35 14.11
CA LEU A 15 37.94 -3.50 13.33
C LEU A 15 37.31 -3.37 11.94
N VAL A 16 38.09 -2.81 11.01
CA VAL A 16 37.78 -2.82 9.58
C VAL A 16 38.03 -4.25 9.09
N GLY A 17 37.00 -5.08 9.17
CA GLY A 17 36.94 -6.34 8.45
C GLY A 17 36.46 -6.07 7.03
N SER A 18 37.36 -6.16 6.05
CA SER A 18 37.01 -6.19 4.63
C SER A 18 36.20 -7.45 4.33
N LEU A 19 34.87 -7.34 4.36
CA LEU A 19 33.98 -8.37 3.84
C LEU A 19 34.16 -8.42 2.31
N PRO A 20 34.49 -9.57 1.72
CA PRO A 20 34.40 -9.71 0.28
C PRO A 20 32.94 -9.54 -0.10
N PHE A 21 32.63 -8.48 -0.85
CA PHE A 21 31.42 -8.36 -1.64
C PHE A 21 31.46 -9.43 -2.74
N GLY A 22 31.29 -10.70 -2.34
CA GLY A 22 30.78 -11.71 -3.24
C GLY A 22 29.40 -11.25 -3.63
N GLY A 23 29.25 -10.83 -4.90
CA GLY A 23 27.98 -10.43 -5.47
C GLY A 23 26.96 -11.55 -5.33
N ALA A 24 26.25 -11.57 -4.22
CA ALA A 24 24.87 -11.98 -4.25
C ALA A 24 24.23 -11.02 -5.25
N ALA A 25 23.99 -11.53 -6.46
CA ALA A 25 23.15 -10.83 -7.42
C ALA A 25 21.93 -10.34 -6.63
N LEU A 26 21.73 -9.02 -6.61
CA LEU A 26 20.40 -8.49 -6.31
C LEU A 26 19.48 -9.31 -7.19
N ALA A 27 18.67 -10.20 -6.59
CA ALA A 27 17.68 -10.94 -7.33
C ALA A 27 16.87 -9.88 -8.06
N ALA A 28 16.95 -9.88 -9.39
CA ALA A 28 16.33 -8.85 -10.20
C ALA A 28 14.85 -8.83 -9.86
N GLN A 29 14.35 -7.73 -9.28
CA GLN A 29 12.95 -7.50 -8.93
C GLN A 29 12.05 -7.34 -10.18
N ASN A 30 12.42 -7.95 -11.30
CA ASN A 30 11.81 -7.80 -12.62
C ASN A 30 11.74 -9.17 -13.31
N THR A 31 11.20 -10.18 -12.64
CA THR A 31 11.05 -11.54 -13.21
C THR A 31 9.78 -11.71 -14.07
N GLY A 32 8.95 -10.67 -14.20
CA GLY A 32 7.79 -10.68 -15.09
C GLY A 32 8.16 -10.66 -16.58
N PRO A 33 7.30 -11.21 -17.47
CA PRO A 33 7.56 -11.30 -18.92
C PRO A 33 7.68 -9.94 -19.61
N THR A 34 7.10 -8.90 -19.01
CA THR A 34 7.25 -7.50 -19.40
C THR A 34 7.96 -6.74 -18.29
N GLY A 35 8.95 -5.91 -18.63
CA GLY A 35 9.58 -5.04 -17.65
C GLY A 35 8.53 -4.09 -17.05
N VAL A 36 8.61 -3.85 -15.73
CA VAL A 36 7.66 -3.04 -14.95
C VAL A 36 7.35 -1.70 -15.64
N ALA A 37 8.35 -1.02 -16.20
CA ALA A 37 8.18 0.24 -16.92
C ALA A 37 7.19 0.20 -18.10
N ALA A 38 7.08 -0.93 -18.82
CA ALA A 38 6.19 -1.09 -19.96
C ALA A 38 4.87 -1.80 -19.61
N HIS A 39 4.74 -2.31 -18.40
CA HIS A 39 3.55 -3.02 -17.96
C HIS A 39 2.34 -2.06 -17.87
N PRO A 40 1.14 -2.45 -18.33
CA PRO A 40 -0.01 -1.55 -18.40
C PRO A 40 -0.48 -1.06 -17.02
N LEU A 41 -0.13 -1.73 -15.92
CA LEU A 41 -0.44 -1.21 -14.58
C LEU A 41 0.34 0.06 -14.21
N THR A 42 1.48 0.31 -14.86
CA THR A 42 2.32 1.48 -14.59
C THR A 42 1.55 2.78 -14.82
N GLY A 43 1.60 3.68 -13.84
CA GLY A 43 0.91 4.97 -13.88
C GLY A 43 0.20 5.31 -12.56
N ILE A 44 -0.66 6.33 -12.63
CA ILE A 44 -1.42 6.84 -11.51
C ILE A 44 -2.91 6.55 -11.74
N TRP A 45 -3.59 6.11 -10.69
CA TRP A 45 -4.94 5.60 -10.72
C TRP A 45 -5.78 6.23 -9.62
N LEU A 46 -7.03 6.54 -9.94
CA LEU A 46 -8.07 6.74 -8.95
C LEU A 46 -8.66 5.37 -8.61
N VAL A 47 -8.68 5.03 -7.33
CA VAL A 47 -9.08 3.72 -6.84
C VAL A 47 -10.34 3.85 -6.00
N MET A 48 -11.34 3.01 -6.26
CA MET A 48 -12.49 2.83 -5.39
C MET A 48 -12.19 1.70 -4.40
N ALA A 49 -11.68 2.11 -3.24
CA ALA A 49 -11.25 1.21 -2.18
C ALA A 49 -12.43 0.80 -1.29
N ASN A 50 -12.27 -0.36 -0.64
CA ASN A 50 -13.28 -0.88 0.26
C ASN A 50 -13.05 -0.42 1.70
N PRO A 51 -14.09 0.03 2.41
CA PRO A 51 -14.01 0.34 3.83
C PRO A 51 -13.83 -0.93 4.68
N PRO A 52 -13.40 -0.76 5.95
CA PRO A 52 -13.32 -1.87 6.90
C PRO A 52 -14.66 -2.58 7.11
N ALA A 53 -15.76 -1.83 7.22
CA ALA A 53 -17.09 -2.40 7.39
C ALA A 53 -17.74 -2.73 6.04
N PRO A 54 -18.25 -3.95 5.81
CA PRO A 54 -18.81 -4.36 4.51
C PRO A 54 -20.00 -3.55 4.02
N ALA A 55 -20.76 -2.93 4.94
CA ALA A 55 -21.94 -2.13 4.62
C ALA A 55 -21.59 -0.68 4.21
N ASP A 56 -20.40 -0.21 4.55
CA ASP A 56 -20.01 1.17 4.28
C ASP A 56 -19.77 1.39 2.77
N PRO A 57 -19.96 2.61 2.25
CA PRO A 57 -19.70 2.91 0.86
C PRO A 57 -18.21 2.79 0.53
N GLN A 58 -17.88 2.41 -0.71
CA GLN A 58 -16.51 2.55 -1.22
C GLN A 58 -16.08 4.00 -1.18
N PHE A 59 -14.79 4.23 -0.96
CA PHE A 59 -14.21 5.57 -0.90
C PHE A 59 -13.11 5.74 -1.94
N PRO A 60 -12.92 6.96 -2.47
CA PRO A 60 -11.85 7.23 -3.40
C PRO A 60 -10.49 7.24 -2.68
N ALA A 61 -9.51 6.61 -3.30
CA ALA A 61 -8.10 6.61 -2.96
C ALA A 61 -7.30 6.87 -4.24
N THR A 62 -6.00 7.14 -4.12
CA THR A 62 -5.10 7.18 -5.28
C THR A 62 -4.04 6.10 -5.17
N ALA A 63 -3.64 5.52 -6.29
CA ALA A 63 -2.53 4.58 -6.35
C ALA A 63 -1.55 5.00 -7.44
N ALA A 64 -0.26 4.91 -7.15
CA ALA A 64 0.81 5.06 -8.12
C ALA A 64 1.59 3.75 -8.17
N PHE A 65 1.65 3.15 -9.36
CA PHE A 65 2.50 2.01 -9.69
C PHE A 65 3.63 2.55 -10.56
N ALA A 66 4.80 2.77 -9.97
CA ALA A 66 5.91 3.40 -10.65
C ALA A 66 6.73 2.39 -11.46
N ALA A 67 7.37 2.89 -12.52
CA ALA A 67 8.18 2.10 -13.45
C ALA A 67 9.42 1.45 -12.80
N ASP A 68 9.84 1.92 -11.63
CA ASP A 68 10.95 1.38 -10.84
C ASP A 68 10.54 0.24 -9.89
N GLY A 69 9.26 -0.16 -9.92
CA GLY A 69 8.73 -1.20 -9.04
C GLY A 69 8.25 -0.68 -7.69
N SER A 70 8.25 0.64 -7.44
CA SER A 70 7.63 1.19 -6.23
C SER A 70 6.11 1.34 -6.37
N VAL A 71 5.38 1.10 -5.27
CA VAL A 71 3.94 1.36 -5.18
C VAL A 71 3.64 2.30 -4.02
N LEU A 72 2.71 3.23 -4.27
CA LEU A 72 2.14 4.13 -3.28
C LEU A 72 0.62 4.04 -3.38
N VAL A 73 -0.08 3.77 -2.27
CA VAL A 73 -1.55 3.88 -2.21
C VAL A 73 -1.94 4.86 -1.11
N VAL A 74 -2.60 5.95 -1.49
CA VAL A 74 -3.02 7.01 -0.59
C VAL A 74 -4.52 6.84 -0.30
N VAL A 75 -4.82 6.43 0.92
CA VAL A 75 -6.17 6.39 1.48
C VAL A 75 -6.44 7.66 2.30
N PRO A 76 -7.70 7.98 2.66
CA PRO A 76 -7.99 9.07 3.58
C PRO A 76 -7.13 8.97 4.86
N PRO A 77 -6.49 10.06 5.29
CA PRO A 77 -5.44 10.03 6.30
C PRO A 77 -5.96 9.80 7.72
N ASN A 78 -7.27 9.82 7.92
CA ASN A 78 -7.89 9.67 9.22
C ASN A 78 -9.21 8.89 9.12
N GLN A 79 -9.46 8.05 10.11
CA GLN A 79 -10.69 7.30 10.27
C GLN A 79 -11.10 7.28 11.75
N ALA A 80 -12.41 7.29 11.99
CA ALA A 80 -12.97 7.11 13.33
C ALA A 80 -13.36 5.65 13.53
N GLY A 81 -12.94 5.05 14.65
CA GLY A 81 -13.33 3.71 15.05
C GLY A 81 -13.73 3.66 16.53
N SER A 82 -14.00 2.46 17.03
CA SER A 82 -14.33 2.24 18.45
C SER A 82 -13.23 2.69 19.42
N GLY A 83 -11.98 2.77 18.96
CA GLY A 83 -10.83 3.29 19.70
C GLY A 83 -10.56 4.79 19.52
N GLY A 84 -11.50 5.56 18.93
CA GLY A 84 -11.33 6.97 18.62
C GLY A 84 -10.78 7.24 17.21
N VAL A 85 -10.25 8.44 16.99
CA VAL A 85 -9.65 8.83 15.71
C VAL A 85 -8.27 8.21 15.57
N GLN A 86 -8.07 7.50 14.47
CA GLN A 86 -6.78 6.96 14.05
C GLN A 86 -6.32 7.67 12.80
N PHE A 87 -5.00 7.81 12.66
CA PHE A 87 -4.33 8.39 11.52
C PHE A 87 -3.57 7.32 10.77
N ALA A 88 -3.57 7.43 9.45
CA ALA A 88 -3.02 6.46 8.54
C ALA A 88 -1.98 7.13 7.64
N SER A 89 -0.80 6.53 7.55
CA SER A 89 0.13 6.88 6.46
C SER A 89 -0.44 6.42 5.11
N PRO A 90 0.14 6.84 3.98
CA PRO A 90 -0.01 6.07 2.75
C PRO A 90 0.51 4.64 2.92
N TYR A 91 -0.01 3.70 2.13
CA TYR A 91 0.67 2.44 1.86
C TYR A 91 1.89 2.71 1.00
N VAL A 92 3.06 2.23 1.40
CA VAL A 92 4.29 2.30 0.62
C VAL A 92 4.86 0.90 0.46
N GLY A 93 5.31 0.55 -0.74
CA GLY A 93 5.78 -0.80 -1.00
C GLY A 93 6.43 -1.00 -2.36
N VAL A 94 6.44 -2.26 -2.79
CA VAL A 94 6.95 -2.69 -4.08
C VAL A 94 5.90 -3.46 -4.87
N TRP A 95 6.03 -3.47 -6.19
CA TRP A 95 5.20 -4.24 -7.10
C TRP A 95 6.02 -4.79 -8.27
N GLU A 96 5.51 -5.86 -8.86
CA GLU A 96 6.06 -6.50 -10.06
C GLU A 96 4.94 -6.94 -11.01
N ALA A 97 5.29 -7.21 -12.26
CA ALA A 97 4.36 -7.83 -13.21
C ALA A 97 4.21 -9.33 -12.91
N ASP A 98 2.99 -9.78 -12.64
CA ASP A 98 2.63 -11.19 -12.43
C ASP A 98 2.16 -11.84 -13.76
N THR A 99 1.46 -11.07 -14.60
CA THR A 99 1.16 -11.45 -15.99
C THR A 99 1.37 -10.25 -16.92
N ASP A 100 0.93 -10.33 -18.17
CA ASP A 100 0.96 -9.19 -19.10
C ASP A 100 0.03 -8.04 -18.70
N ARG A 101 -0.95 -8.29 -17.81
CA ARG A 101 -1.91 -7.27 -17.35
C ARG A 101 -2.11 -7.23 -15.84
N ARG A 102 -1.67 -8.26 -15.11
CA ARG A 102 -1.81 -8.34 -13.67
C ARG A 102 -0.50 -7.97 -13.00
N GLY A 103 -0.57 -7.04 -12.06
CA GLY A 103 0.52 -6.78 -11.13
C GLY A 103 0.32 -7.57 -9.83
N HIS A 104 1.41 -7.75 -9.10
CA HIS A 104 1.39 -8.17 -7.70
C HIS A 104 2.15 -7.11 -6.90
N PHE A 105 1.56 -6.65 -5.80
CA PHE A 105 2.22 -5.69 -4.92
C PHE A 105 2.11 -6.09 -3.46
N THR A 106 3.12 -5.70 -2.68
CA THR A 106 3.10 -5.73 -1.22
C THR A 106 3.38 -4.32 -0.73
N ALA A 107 2.48 -3.76 0.08
CA ALA A 107 2.65 -2.42 0.64
C ALA A 107 2.24 -2.35 2.11
N VAL A 108 2.85 -1.43 2.85
CA VAL A 108 2.63 -1.26 4.30
C VAL A 108 2.13 0.14 4.62
N LEU A 109 1.08 0.20 5.43
CA LEU A 109 0.53 1.40 6.03
C LEU A 109 0.78 1.39 7.54
N LEU A 110 1.14 2.53 8.09
CA LEU A 110 1.36 2.74 9.53
C LEU A 110 0.16 3.46 10.14
N LEU A 111 -0.22 3.03 11.34
CA LEU A 111 -1.32 3.61 12.11
C LEU A 111 -0.78 4.35 13.33
N SER A 112 -1.36 5.53 13.62
CA SER A 112 -1.09 6.28 14.84
C SER A 112 -2.35 6.83 15.49
N GLY A 113 -2.32 7.02 16.81
CA GLY A 113 -3.36 7.68 17.58
C GLY A 113 -3.32 9.20 17.42
N ALA A 114 -4.33 9.89 17.94
CA ALA A 114 -4.41 11.35 17.94
C ALA A 114 -3.32 12.04 18.79
N ASP A 115 -2.72 11.30 19.71
CA ASP A 115 -1.56 11.70 20.51
C ASP A 115 -0.22 11.41 19.82
N GLY A 116 -0.25 10.90 18.58
CA GLY A 116 0.94 10.54 17.81
C GLY A 116 1.56 9.19 18.20
N VAL A 117 0.92 8.42 19.09
CA VAL A 117 1.40 7.10 19.48
C VAL A 117 1.24 6.12 18.32
N PHE A 118 2.30 5.38 17.98
CA PHE A 118 2.24 4.31 17.00
C PHE A 118 1.32 3.18 17.49
N LEU A 119 0.33 2.82 16.68
CA LEU A 119 -0.67 1.80 17.02
C LEU A 119 -0.39 0.45 16.36
N GLY A 120 0.37 0.43 15.26
CA GLY A 120 0.65 -0.77 14.49
C GLY A 120 0.71 -0.52 13.00
N SER A 121 0.56 -1.60 12.23
CA SER A 121 0.68 -1.55 10.76
C SER A 121 -0.31 -2.46 10.07
N VAL A 122 -0.63 -2.13 8.82
CA VAL A 122 -1.41 -2.96 7.91
C VAL A 122 -0.54 -3.27 6.69
N THR A 123 -0.31 -4.55 6.42
CA THR A 123 0.29 -5.03 5.18
C THR A 123 -0.81 -5.46 4.23
N LEU A 124 -0.75 -4.97 2.99
CA LEU A 124 -1.65 -5.34 1.92
C LEU A 124 -0.84 -6.03 0.81
N ASP A 125 -1.23 -7.26 0.49
CA ASP A 125 -0.77 -7.99 -0.69
C ASP A 125 -1.92 -8.01 -1.71
N GLY A 126 -1.74 -7.35 -2.85
CA GLY A 126 -2.80 -7.12 -3.85
C GLY A 126 -2.43 -7.54 -5.27
N TYR A 127 -3.44 -7.84 -6.09
CA TYR A 127 -3.31 -8.43 -7.43
C TYR A 127 -4.20 -7.73 -8.48
N PRO A 128 -4.02 -6.42 -8.72
CA PRO A 128 -4.84 -5.70 -9.69
C PRO A 128 -4.55 -6.18 -11.12
N GLU A 129 -5.60 -6.47 -11.87
CA GLU A 129 -5.53 -6.83 -13.29
C GLU A 129 -6.12 -5.71 -14.14
N VAL A 130 -5.31 -5.18 -15.06
CA VAL A 130 -5.70 -4.13 -15.98
C VAL A 130 -6.61 -4.69 -17.07
N GLY A 131 -7.69 -3.96 -17.36
CA GLY A 131 -8.62 -4.26 -18.43
C GLY A 131 -7.97 -4.18 -19.81
N ALA A 132 -8.63 -4.73 -20.82
CA ALA A 132 -8.15 -4.68 -22.20
C ALA A 132 -8.05 -3.23 -22.75
N ASP A 133 -8.78 -2.28 -22.16
CA ASP A 133 -8.75 -0.86 -22.50
C ASP A 133 -7.47 -0.15 -22.01
N GLY A 134 -6.72 -0.76 -21.08
CA GLY A 134 -5.59 -0.12 -20.42
C GLY A 134 -5.98 1.07 -19.53
N GLN A 135 -7.28 1.35 -19.36
CA GLN A 135 -7.82 2.51 -18.63
C GLN A 135 -8.47 2.13 -17.30
N THR A 136 -8.79 0.85 -17.11
CA THR A 136 -9.38 0.35 -15.87
C THR A 136 -8.58 -0.81 -15.30
N PHE A 137 -8.68 -1.04 -13.99
CA PHE A 137 -8.24 -2.31 -13.38
C PHE A 137 -9.26 -2.81 -12.36
N VAL A 138 -9.19 -4.11 -12.07
CA VAL A 138 -9.93 -4.76 -11.00
C VAL A 138 -8.98 -5.60 -10.15
N ASP A 139 -9.05 -5.46 -8.83
CA ASP A 139 -8.58 -6.48 -7.88
C ASP A 139 -9.80 -7.23 -7.36
N ASP A 140 -9.91 -8.50 -7.76
CA ASP A 140 -11.05 -9.38 -7.46
C ASP A 140 -10.99 -9.99 -6.05
N ARG A 141 -9.89 -9.75 -5.32
CA ARG A 141 -9.65 -10.24 -3.95
C ARG A 141 -9.63 -11.75 -3.78
N LEU A 142 -9.53 -12.50 -4.88
CA LEU A 142 -9.34 -13.94 -4.83
C LEU A 142 -7.92 -14.31 -4.42
N ARG A 143 -7.00 -13.33 -4.44
CA ARG A 143 -5.60 -13.48 -4.01
C ARG A 143 -5.17 -12.45 -2.96
N GLU A 144 -5.96 -11.40 -2.73
CA GLU A 144 -5.65 -10.33 -1.77
C GLU A 144 -5.53 -10.89 -0.35
N THR A 145 -4.46 -10.52 0.35
CA THR A 145 -4.29 -10.80 1.78
C THR A 145 -4.02 -9.51 2.54
N VAL A 146 -4.64 -9.36 3.71
CA VAL A 146 -4.37 -8.23 4.62
C VAL A 146 -3.84 -8.77 5.93
N THR A 147 -2.69 -8.27 6.37
CA THR A 147 -2.11 -8.63 7.68
C THR A 147 -2.05 -7.39 8.58
N ILE A 148 -2.67 -7.47 9.74
CA ILE A 148 -2.68 -6.39 10.74
C ILE A 148 -1.75 -6.79 11.89
N ARG A 149 -0.88 -5.86 12.27
CA ARG A 149 0.03 -6.00 13.40
C ARG A 149 -0.20 -4.88 14.42
N ASP A 150 -0.05 -5.22 15.70
CA ASP A 150 -0.05 -4.24 16.78
C ASP A 150 1.27 -3.44 16.82
N ALA A 151 1.37 -2.52 17.79
CA ALA A 151 2.55 -1.68 18.01
C ALA A 151 3.82 -2.47 18.38
N ALA A 152 3.69 -3.70 18.89
CA ALA A 152 4.81 -4.60 19.18
C ALA A 152 5.22 -5.44 17.95
N GLY A 153 4.48 -5.32 16.84
CA GLY A 153 4.70 -6.08 15.61
C GLY A 153 4.08 -7.48 15.64
N ALA A 154 3.32 -7.83 16.67
CA ALA A 154 2.60 -9.10 16.72
C ALA A 154 1.43 -9.08 15.74
N VAL A 155 1.25 -10.15 14.97
CA VAL A 155 0.09 -10.30 14.07
C VAL A 155 -1.16 -10.51 14.92
N ILE A 156 -2.09 -9.56 14.83
CA ILE A 156 -3.36 -9.60 15.57
C ILE A 156 -4.53 -10.02 14.68
N GLU A 157 -4.40 -9.88 13.37
CA GLU A 157 -5.41 -10.31 12.40
C GLU A 157 -4.78 -10.62 11.04
N VAL A 158 -5.28 -11.66 10.40
CA VAL A 158 -5.01 -11.96 8.98
C VAL A 158 -6.35 -12.13 8.30
N ILE A 159 -6.58 -11.30 7.28
CA ILE A 159 -7.79 -11.37 6.45
C ILE A 159 -7.41 -12.14 5.17
N PRO A 160 -7.93 -13.37 4.99
CA PRO A 160 -7.58 -14.19 3.85
C PRO A 160 -8.31 -13.73 2.56
N PRO A 161 -7.86 -14.22 1.40
CA PRO A 161 -8.57 -14.04 0.14
C PRO A 161 -9.98 -14.62 0.20
N GLY A 162 -10.93 -14.07 -0.58
CA GLY A 162 -12.28 -14.63 -0.60
C GLY A 162 -13.24 -14.00 -1.62
N PRO A 163 -14.15 -14.81 -2.20
CA PRO A 163 -15.02 -14.41 -3.30
C PRO A 163 -16.19 -13.49 -2.89
N ASN A 164 -16.49 -13.39 -1.60
CA ASN A 164 -17.62 -12.59 -1.09
C ASN A 164 -17.24 -11.13 -0.78
N ARG A 165 -16.04 -10.70 -1.17
CA ARG A 165 -15.56 -9.34 -0.93
C ARG A 165 -15.83 -8.51 -2.18
N ARG A 166 -16.33 -7.28 -1.98
CA ARG A 166 -16.48 -6.31 -3.07
C ARG A 166 -15.11 -6.09 -3.72
N PRO A 167 -15.00 -6.08 -5.06
CA PRO A 167 -13.73 -5.82 -5.74
C PRO A 167 -13.25 -4.40 -5.48
N VAL A 168 -11.94 -4.18 -5.60
CA VAL A 168 -11.35 -2.84 -5.70
C VAL A 168 -11.21 -2.52 -7.18
N THR A 169 -11.66 -1.34 -7.61
CA THR A 169 -11.55 -0.93 -9.00
C THR A 169 -10.68 0.31 -9.13
N GLY A 170 -9.98 0.43 -10.26
CA GLY A 170 -9.16 1.60 -10.56
C GLY A 170 -9.50 2.17 -11.93
N THR A 171 -9.45 3.50 -12.05
CA THR A 171 -9.53 4.25 -13.30
C THR A 171 -8.26 5.04 -13.48
N ARG A 172 -7.65 4.97 -14.66
CA ARG A 172 -6.41 5.69 -14.95
C ARG A 172 -6.63 7.19 -14.85
N MET A 173 -5.72 7.87 -14.16
CA MET A 173 -5.69 9.32 -14.10
C MET A 173 -4.86 9.89 -15.26
N GLY A 174 -5.24 11.06 -15.74
CA GLY A 174 -4.52 11.85 -16.72
C GLY A 174 -4.64 13.34 -16.42
N VAL A 175 -3.88 14.16 -17.15
CA VAL A 175 -3.99 15.62 -17.05
C VAL A 175 -5.40 16.05 -17.46
N GLY A 176 -6.13 16.69 -16.54
CA GLY A 176 -7.54 17.06 -16.75
C GLY A 176 -8.54 15.91 -16.63
N ALA A 177 -8.09 14.68 -16.38
CA ALA A 177 -8.92 13.48 -16.24
C ALA A 177 -8.62 12.81 -14.89
N PRO A 178 -9.26 13.23 -13.78
CA PRO A 178 -8.94 12.74 -12.44
C PRO A 178 -9.42 11.31 -12.16
N GLY A 179 -10.01 10.62 -13.15
CA GLY A 179 -10.49 9.24 -13.04
C GLY A 179 -11.87 9.07 -12.40
N PHE A 180 -12.47 10.16 -11.89
CA PHE A 180 -13.86 10.12 -11.43
C PHE A 180 -14.81 9.90 -12.63
N PRO A 181 -15.93 9.19 -12.44
CA PRO A 181 -16.97 9.14 -13.46
C PRO A 181 -17.39 10.56 -13.84
N GLU A 182 -17.64 10.80 -15.13
CA GLU A 182 -18.20 12.07 -15.55
C GLU A 182 -19.53 12.29 -14.83
N GLY A 183 -19.58 13.32 -13.98
CA GLY A 183 -20.83 13.75 -13.38
C GLY A 183 -21.74 14.32 -14.47
N THR A 184 -23.05 14.11 -14.36
CA THR A 184 -24.01 14.89 -15.13
C THR A 184 -23.71 16.37 -14.88
N ALA A 185 -23.52 17.15 -15.95
CA ALA A 185 -23.17 18.56 -15.86
C ALA A 185 -24.08 19.25 -14.83
N ALA A 186 -23.48 19.85 -13.80
CA ALA A 186 -24.24 20.65 -12.85
C ALA A 186 -24.85 21.82 -13.63
N THR A 187 -26.19 21.88 -13.71
CA THR A 187 -26.88 23.06 -14.22
C THR A 187 -26.40 24.25 -13.39
N PRO A 188 -25.83 25.31 -14.00
CA PRO A 188 -25.46 26.50 -13.26
C PRO A 188 -26.70 27.03 -12.52
N ALA A 189 -26.54 27.32 -11.22
CA ALA A 189 -27.56 28.05 -10.50
C ALA A 189 -27.68 29.47 -11.10
N PRO A 190 -28.91 30.00 -11.26
CA PRO A 190 -29.14 31.34 -11.83
C PRO A 190 -28.58 32.47 -10.96
#